data_AF-A0A416DEI7-F1
#
_entry.id   AF-A0A416DEI7-F1
#
_cell.length_a   1.000
_cell.length_b   1.000
_cell.length_c   1.000
_cell.angle_alpha   90.00
_cell.angle_beta   90.00
_cell.angle_gamma   90.00
#
_symmetry.space_group_name_H-M   'P 1'
#
loop_
_entity.id
_entity.type
_entity.pdbx_description
1 polymer ?
#
loop_
_entity_poly.entity_id
_entity_poly.type
_entity_poly.pdbx_seq_one_letter_code
_entity_poly.pdbx_strand_id
1 'polypeptide(L)'
;MSEGLVYILTNPCLEGWVKIGMTGRNDIERRLQELNAPTNIPLSFRCYAVYEVENPAMVEENIHSIIDQVDDSLHAREQLDNGRMREREFFKISPERAYRIFKNIAALRGDQDKLKLYVPTEGQAQEQELAERRTKRSNNSFTLLHINVGEEISFLYDESIIARVLDRKNQVEFEGERYSVTGLAGKLLTERYGWSDNVHVNGWRYFTKDGVTLSDLRDNIESADSEDE
;
A
#
# COMPACT_ATOMS: atom_id res chain seq x y z
N MET A 1 -17.44 -20.84 13.30
CA MET A 1 -16.59 -19.65 13.53
C MET A 1 -17.26 -18.48 12.82
N SER A 2 -17.18 -17.25 13.34
CA SER A 2 -17.79 -16.10 12.65
C SER A 2 -16.90 -15.65 11.51
N GLU A 3 -17.44 -15.67 10.29
CA GLU A 3 -16.79 -15.09 9.12
C GLU A 3 -16.87 -13.56 9.18
N GLY A 4 -15.86 -12.90 8.63
CA GLY A 4 -15.85 -11.46 8.49
C GLY A 4 -14.67 -10.99 7.66
N LEU A 5 -14.38 -9.69 7.75
CA LEU A 5 -13.37 -9.04 6.93
C LEU A 5 -12.30 -8.42 7.81
N VAL A 6 -11.05 -8.59 7.40
CA VAL A 6 -9.94 -7.70 7.77
C VAL A 6 -9.66 -6.82 6.57
N TYR A 7 -9.45 -5.53 6.76
CA TYR A 7 -9.35 -4.57 5.66
C TYR A 7 -8.16 -3.63 5.82
N ILE A 8 -7.70 -3.09 4.69
CA ILE A 8 -6.75 -1.98 4.62
C ILE A 8 -7.50 -0.77 4.09
N LEU A 9 -7.52 0.32 4.86
CA LEU A 9 -8.06 1.60 4.43
C LEU A 9 -6.97 2.65 4.29
N THR A 10 -7.13 3.50 3.29
CA THR A 10 -6.29 4.68 3.06
C THR A 10 -7.10 5.95 3.26
N ASN A 11 -6.41 7.04 3.58
CA ASN A 11 -7.00 8.36 3.65
C ASN A 11 -5.99 9.37 3.07
N PRO A 12 -6.34 10.19 2.05
CA PRO A 12 -5.37 11.11 1.45
C PRO A 12 -4.86 12.19 2.42
N CYS A 13 -5.54 12.45 3.54
CA CYS A 13 -5.04 13.34 4.60
C CYS A 13 -4.08 12.67 5.58
N LEU A 14 -4.00 11.35 5.59
CA LEU A 14 -3.13 10.57 6.48
C LEU A 14 -2.00 9.96 5.63
N GLU A 15 -1.15 10.83 5.09
CA GLU A 15 -0.04 10.41 4.24
C GLU A 15 0.93 9.47 4.97
N GLY A 16 1.30 8.37 4.33
CA GLY A 16 2.16 7.34 4.91
C GLY A 16 1.49 6.48 5.98
N TRP A 17 0.22 6.70 6.28
CA TRP A 17 -0.55 5.92 7.25
C TRP A 17 -1.66 5.11 6.57
N VAL A 18 -1.82 3.88 7.04
CA VAL A 18 -2.95 3.01 6.70
C VAL A 18 -3.70 2.64 7.95
N LYS A 19 -5.01 2.41 7.80
CA LYS A 19 -5.82 1.80 8.85
C LYS A 19 -5.99 0.31 8.54
N ILE A 20 -5.54 -0.56 9.44
CA ILE A 20 -5.74 -2.01 9.36
C ILE A 20 -6.76 -2.38 10.42
N GLY A 21 -7.99 -2.65 10.01
CA GLY A 21 -9.09 -2.92 10.93
C GLY A 21 -9.91 -4.14 10.53
N MET A 22 -10.90 -4.49 11.35
CA MET A 22 -11.81 -5.60 11.05
C MET A 22 -13.29 -5.28 11.21
N THR A 23 -14.12 -6.16 10.64
CA THR A 23 -15.56 -6.19 10.86
C THR A 23 -16.06 -7.64 10.87
N GLY A 24 -16.89 -7.98 11.86
CA GLY A 24 -17.61 -9.25 11.91
C GLY A 24 -18.82 -9.31 10.96
N ARG A 25 -19.08 -8.23 10.21
CA ARG A 25 -20.06 -8.20 9.12
C ARG A 25 -19.31 -8.34 7.80
N ASN A 26 -19.75 -9.22 6.91
CA ASN A 26 -19.17 -9.40 5.57
C ASN A 26 -19.58 -8.27 4.61
N ASP A 27 -19.45 -7.02 5.05
CA ASP A 27 -19.90 -5.81 4.35
C ASP A 27 -18.96 -4.64 4.66
N ILE A 28 -18.01 -4.42 3.75
CA ILE A 28 -17.04 -3.31 3.85
C ILE A 28 -17.66 -1.96 3.52
N GLU A 29 -18.68 -1.89 2.67
CA GLU A 29 -19.30 -0.63 2.25
C GLU A 29 -20.01 0.03 3.43
N ARG A 30 -20.79 -0.75 4.18
CA ARG A 30 -21.42 -0.27 5.42
C ARG A 30 -20.39 0.17 6.44
N ARG A 31 -19.28 -0.56 6.58
CA ARG A 31 -18.19 -0.20 7.50
C ARG A 31 -17.53 1.12 7.08
N LEU A 32 -17.29 1.33 5.78
CA LEU A 32 -16.81 2.60 5.24
C LEU A 32 -17.78 3.75 5.51
N GLN A 33 -19.10 3.54 5.35
CA GLN A 33 -20.10 4.56 5.68
C GLN A 33 -20.06 4.94 7.15
N GLU A 34 -19.95 3.96 8.06
CA GLU A 34 -19.82 4.20 9.50
C GLU A 34 -18.55 5.00 9.84
N LEU A 35 -17.42 4.66 9.21
CA LEU A 35 -16.13 5.32 9.44
C LEU A 35 -16.05 6.73 8.83
N ASN A 36 -16.81 7.00 7.76
CA ASN A 36 -16.83 8.29 7.06
C ASN A 36 -18.00 9.20 7.49
N ALA A 37 -18.92 8.71 8.33
CA ALA A 37 -20.02 9.52 8.86
C ALA A 37 -19.57 10.68 9.78
N PRO A 38 -18.53 10.52 10.63
CA PRO A 38 -18.05 11.62 11.48
C PRO A 38 -17.49 12.80 10.67
N THR A 39 -17.85 14.03 11.06
CA THR A 39 -17.39 15.28 10.41
C THR A 39 -15.97 15.70 10.78
N ASN A 40 -15.30 14.96 11.68
CA ASN A 40 -13.97 15.27 12.18
C ASN A 40 -12.83 14.74 11.29
N ILE A 41 -13.16 14.10 10.15
CA ILE A 41 -12.18 13.60 9.18
C ILE A 41 -12.27 14.46 7.91
N PRO A 42 -11.18 15.13 7.49
CA PRO A 42 -11.23 16.05 6.35
C PRO A 42 -11.52 15.41 4.99
N LEU A 43 -11.05 14.17 4.77
CA LEU A 43 -11.32 13.38 3.57
C LEU A 43 -11.74 11.97 3.96
N SER A 44 -12.58 11.33 3.15
CA SER A 44 -13.11 10.00 3.42
C SER A 44 -12.02 8.91 3.36
N PHE A 45 -12.12 7.93 4.25
CA PHE A 45 -11.45 6.64 4.09
C PHE A 45 -11.89 5.94 2.82
N ARG A 46 -10.96 5.21 2.22
CA ARG A 46 -11.15 4.41 1.01
C ARG A 46 -10.66 3.01 1.26
N CYS A 47 -11.38 2.01 0.79
CA CYS A 47 -10.93 0.65 0.85
C CYS A 47 -9.83 0.42 -0.18
N TYR A 48 -8.70 -0.11 0.28
CA TYR A 48 -7.60 -0.55 -0.58
C TYR A 48 -7.69 -2.05 -0.84
N ALA A 49 -7.92 -2.84 0.20
CA ALA A 49 -8.13 -4.28 0.09
C ALA A 49 -8.96 -4.82 1.26
N VAL A 50 -9.61 -5.96 1.01
CA VAL A 50 -10.31 -6.75 2.01
C VAL A 50 -9.83 -8.19 1.98
N TYR A 51 -9.77 -8.82 3.14
CA TYR A 51 -9.40 -10.20 3.32
C TYR A 51 -10.50 -10.90 4.11
N GLU A 52 -11.22 -11.78 3.42
CA GLU A 52 -12.32 -12.55 4.00
C GLU A 52 -11.77 -13.73 4.78
N VAL A 53 -12.06 -13.78 6.08
CA VAL A 53 -11.43 -14.72 7.00
C VAL A 53 -12.40 -15.25 8.05
N GLU A 54 -12.06 -16.42 8.58
CA GLU A 54 -12.65 -16.91 9.81
C GLU A 54 -12.00 -16.22 11.01
N ASN A 55 -12.81 -15.80 11.98
CA ASN A 55 -12.35 -15.11 13.19
C ASN A 55 -11.53 -13.84 12.88
N PRO A 56 -12.17 -12.80 12.30
CA PRO A 56 -11.48 -11.59 11.86
C PRO A 56 -10.74 -10.85 12.99
N ALA A 57 -11.23 -10.93 14.23
CA ALA A 57 -10.55 -10.34 15.39
C ALA A 57 -9.16 -10.95 15.62
N MET A 58 -9.07 -12.29 15.58
CA MET A 58 -7.79 -12.99 15.76
C MET A 58 -6.84 -12.73 14.58
N VAL A 59 -7.35 -12.68 13.35
CA VAL A 59 -6.51 -12.42 12.17
C VAL A 59 -5.97 -10.99 12.19
N GLU A 60 -6.80 -10.01 12.53
CA GLU A 60 -6.39 -8.62 12.72
C GLU A 60 -5.30 -8.50 13.81
N GLU A 61 -5.54 -9.07 14.98
CA GLU A 61 -4.58 -9.05 16.10
C GLU A 61 -3.24 -9.67 15.70
N ASN A 62 -3.25 -10.79 14.98
CA ASN A 62 -2.04 -11.41 14.46
C ASN A 62 -1.30 -10.49 13.46
N ILE A 63 -2.03 -9.80 12.58
CA ILE A 63 -1.42 -8.85 11.64
C ILE A 63 -0.77 -7.70 12.38
N HIS A 64 -1.46 -7.10 13.36
CA HIS A 64 -0.91 -6.02 14.19
C HIS A 64 0.34 -6.50 14.93
N SER A 65 0.29 -7.69 15.54
CA SER A 65 1.42 -8.27 16.26
C SER A 65 2.62 -8.53 15.35
N ILE A 66 2.41 -9.01 14.12
CA ILE A 66 3.50 -9.22 13.15
C ILE A 66 4.18 -7.88 12.81
N ILE A 67 3.41 -6.82 12.60
CA ILE A 67 3.97 -5.49 12.31
C ILE A 67 4.77 -4.99 13.52
N ASP A 68 4.20 -5.08 14.72
CA ASP A 68 4.83 -4.62 15.96
C ASP A 68 6.10 -5.40 16.32
N GLN A 69 6.17 -6.70 15.98
CA GLN A 69 7.38 -7.50 16.17
C GLN A 69 8.51 -7.11 15.23
N VAL A 70 8.18 -6.59 14.05
CA VAL A 70 9.17 -6.09 13.09
C VAL A 70 9.65 -4.71 13.51
N ASP A 71 8.71 -3.80 13.78
CA ASP A 71 8.97 -2.43 14.24
C ASP A 71 7.69 -1.82 14.84
N ASP A 72 7.66 -1.70 16.17
CA ASP A 72 6.51 -1.18 16.89
C ASP A 72 6.37 0.34 16.81
N SER A 73 7.40 1.06 16.35
CA SER A 73 7.33 2.50 16.09
C SER A 73 6.41 2.84 14.91
N LEU A 74 6.11 1.84 14.06
CA LEU A 74 5.17 1.97 12.96
C LEU A 74 3.72 2.04 13.45
N HIS A 75 3.41 1.57 14.66
CA HIS A 75 2.05 1.53 15.18
C HIS A 75 1.70 2.84 15.90
N ALA A 76 0.53 3.40 15.59
CA ALA A 76 0.03 4.59 16.25
C ALA A 76 -0.29 4.33 17.74
N ARG A 77 0.69 4.65 18.60
CA ARG A 77 0.58 4.55 20.06
C ARG A 77 0.72 5.93 20.70
N GLU A 78 -0.12 6.20 21.68
CA GLU A 78 -0.13 7.46 22.44
C GLU A 78 -0.08 7.14 23.94
N GLN A 79 0.92 7.67 24.64
CA GLN A 79 0.98 7.61 26.09
C GLN A 79 0.15 8.76 26.67
N LEU A 80 -0.92 8.42 27.38
CA LEU A 80 -1.77 9.40 28.04
C LEU A 80 -1.18 9.84 29.38
N ASP A 81 -1.52 11.05 29.84
CA ASP A 81 -1.06 11.62 31.13
C ASP A 81 -1.33 10.72 32.35
N ASN A 82 -2.32 9.83 32.25
CA ASN A 82 -2.68 8.85 33.28
C ASN A 82 -1.85 7.55 33.21
N GLY A 83 -0.81 7.50 32.38
CA GLY A 83 0.06 6.34 32.18
C GLY A 83 -0.53 5.22 31.32
N ARG A 84 -1.77 5.37 30.80
CA ARG A 84 -2.37 4.39 29.89
C ARG A 84 -1.84 4.58 28.47
N MET A 85 -1.46 3.48 27.83
CA MET A 85 -1.18 3.45 26.40
C MET A 85 -2.48 3.31 25.62
N ARG A 86 -2.68 4.19 24.65
CA ARG A 86 -3.77 4.11 23.69
C ARG A 86 -3.18 3.64 22.36
N GLU A 87 -3.56 2.44 21.96
CA GLU A 87 -3.20 1.87 20.67
C GLU A 87 -4.35 2.09 19.69
N ARG A 88 -4.03 2.51 18.48
CA ARG A 88 -5.00 2.66 17.41
C ARG A 88 -4.58 1.79 16.24
N GLU A 89 -5.58 1.27 15.52
CA GLU A 89 -5.46 0.48 14.28
C GLU A 89 -4.81 1.22 13.08
N PHE A 90 -3.85 2.11 13.30
CA PHE A 90 -3.16 2.89 12.29
C PHE A 90 -1.67 2.55 12.28
N PHE A 91 -1.13 2.34 11.09
CA PHE A 91 0.26 1.92 10.88
C PHE A 91 0.94 2.85 9.87
N LYS A 92 2.15 3.31 10.17
CA LYS A 92 2.99 4.18 9.34
C LYS A 92 3.70 3.37 8.24
N ILE A 93 2.91 2.70 7.41
CA ILE A 93 3.38 1.92 6.27
C ILE A 93 2.55 2.25 5.03
N SER A 94 3.13 2.08 3.84
CA SER A 94 2.39 2.23 2.60
C SER A 94 1.29 1.17 2.47
N PRO A 95 0.17 1.48 1.79
CA PRO A 95 -0.88 0.48 1.54
C PRO A 95 -0.39 -0.69 0.69
N GLU A 96 0.59 -0.46 -0.18
CA GLU A 96 1.25 -1.51 -0.95
C GLU A 96 1.99 -2.50 -0.03
N ARG A 97 2.75 -1.98 0.96
CA ARG A 97 3.43 -2.81 1.96
C ARG A 97 2.43 -3.56 2.85
N ALA A 98 1.37 -2.90 3.30
CA ALA A 98 0.29 -3.54 4.05
C ALA A 98 -0.37 -4.68 3.26
N TYR A 99 -0.65 -4.46 1.97
CA TYR A 99 -1.25 -5.48 1.12
C TYR A 99 -0.34 -6.69 0.91
N ARG A 100 0.98 -6.48 0.81
CA ARG A 100 1.93 -7.60 0.74
C ARG A 100 1.95 -8.43 2.01
N ILE A 101 1.82 -7.81 3.19
CA ILE A 101 1.65 -8.54 4.45
C ILE A 101 0.41 -9.43 4.38
N PHE A 102 -0.72 -8.88 3.92
CA PHE A 102 -1.96 -9.64 3.74
C PHE A 102 -1.78 -10.78 2.74
N LYS A 103 -1.15 -10.52 1.59
CA LYS A 103 -0.87 -11.52 0.54
C LYS A 103 -0.02 -12.68 1.06
N ASN A 104 1.01 -12.39 1.85
CA ASN A 104 1.88 -13.40 2.45
C ASN A 104 1.10 -14.25 3.47
N ILE A 105 0.29 -13.61 4.32
CA ILE A 105 -0.55 -14.32 5.29
C ILE A 105 -1.57 -15.21 4.59
N ALA A 106 -2.21 -14.71 3.53
CA ALA A 106 -3.16 -15.49 2.74
C ALA A 106 -2.48 -16.66 2.01
N ALA A 107 -1.25 -16.49 1.54
CA ALA A 107 -0.45 -17.56 0.97
C ALA A 107 -0.13 -18.66 2.00
N LEU A 108 0.27 -18.27 3.21
CA LEU A 108 0.56 -19.21 4.31
C LEU A 108 -0.68 -19.97 4.78
N ARG A 109 -1.85 -19.34 4.71
CA ARG A 109 -3.14 -19.94 5.08
C ARG A 109 -3.81 -20.72 3.94
N GLY A 110 -3.33 -20.55 2.71
CA GLY A 110 -3.89 -21.19 1.52
C GLY A 110 -5.23 -20.60 1.05
N ASP A 111 -5.53 -19.35 1.41
CA ASP A 111 -6.80 -18.66 1.11
C ASP A 111 -6.58 -17.33 0.35
N GLN A 112 -5.61 -17.33 -0.57
CA GLN A 112 -5.27 -16.18 -1.41
C GLN A 112 -6.45 -15.65 -2.24
N ASP A 113 -7.38 -16.52 -2.64
CA ASP A 113 -8.59 -16.18 -3.37
C ASP A 113 -9.57 -15.31 -2.56
N LYS A 114 -9.42 -15.28 -1.23
CA LYS A 114 -10.22 -14.45 -0.32
C LYS A 114 -9.67 -13.04 -0.11
N LEU A 115 -8.46 -12.76 -0.60
CA LEU A 115 -7.87 -11.43 -0.59
C LEU A 115 -8.27 -10.68 -1.87
N LYS A 116 -9.03 -9.59 -1.72
CA LYS A 116 -9.56 -8.81 -2.84
C LYS A 116 -9.03 -7.38 -2.79
N LEU A 117 -8.42 -6.94 -3.90
CA LEU A 117 -8.00 -5.56 -4.10
C LEU A 117 -9.19 -4.71 -4.55
N TYR A 118 -9.32 -3.49 -4.05
CA TYR A 118 -10.34 -2.53 -4.47
C TYR A 118 -9.78 -1.60 -5.54
N VAL A 119 -10.55 -1.42 -6.62
CA VAL A 119 -10.23 -0.46 -7.67
C VAL A 119 -10.68 0.93 -7.22
N PRO A 120 -9.79 1.93 -7.18
CA PRO A 120 -10.18 3.29 -6.86
C PRO A 120 -11.03 3.90 -7.96
N THR A 121 -11.96 4.76 -7.59
CA THR A 121 -12.67 5.58 -8.58
C THR A 121 -11.74 6.66 -9.15
N GLU A 122 -12.08 7.20 -10.32
CA GLU A 122 -11.29 8.27 -10.95
C GLU A 122 -11.12 9.48 -10.02
N GLY A 123 -12.21 9.93 -9.36
CA GLY A 123 -12.15 11.03 -8.40
C GLY A 123 -11.27 10.71 -7.19
N GLN A 124 -11.31 9.48 -6.68
CA GLN A 124 -10.42 9.06 -5.60
C GLN A 124 -8.95 9.11 -6.04
N ALA A 125 -8.64 8.60 -7.23
CA ALA A 125 -7.27 8.60 -7.73
C ALA A 125 -6.74 10.03 -7.96
N GLN A 126 -7.55 10.94 -8.52
CA GLN A 126 -7.20 12.36 -8.69
C GLN A 126 -6.93 13.07 -7.35
N GLU A 127 -7.77 12.84 -6.34
CA GLU A 127 -7.57 13.38 -4.99
C GLU A 127 -6.30 12.82 -4.33
N GLN A 128 -5.97 11.54 -4.56
CA GLN A 128 -4.74 10.92 -4.07
C GLN A 128 -3.51 11.54 -4.74
N GLU A 129 -3.55 11.70 -6.06
CA GLU A 129 -2.49 12.35 -6.83
C GLU A 129 -2.26 13.80 -6.34
N LEU A 130 -3.34 14.54 -6.07
CA LEU A 130 -3.25 15.90 -5.57
C LEU A 130 -2.62 15.95 -4.16
N ALA A 131 -2.94 15.00 -3.30
CA ALA A 131 -2.33 14.88 -1.98
C ALA A 131 -0.82 14.60 -2.11
N GLU A 132 -0.44 13.66 -2.97
CA GLU A 132 0.97 13.30 -3.20
C GLU A 132 1.78 14.46 -3.79
N ARG A 133 1.22 15.20 -4.77
CA ARG A 133 1.88 16.38 -5.37
C ARG A 133 2.16 17.51 -4.38
N ARG A 134 1.50 17.55 -3.21
CA ARG A 134 1.80 18.55 -2.17
C ARG A 134 3.13 18.27 -1.48
N THR A 135 3.67 17.06 -1.59
CA THR A 135 5.03 16.76 -1.14
C THR A 135 6.04 17.20 -2.19
N LYS A 136 6.95 18.10 -1.83
CA LYS A 136 7.97 18.68 -2.74
C LYS A 136 9.16 17.72 -2.91
N ARG A 137 8.93 16.50 -3.38
CA ARG A 137 10.01 15.56 -3.68
C ARG A 137 10.51 15.73 -5.11
N SER A 138 11.82 15.56 -5.30
CA SER A 138 12.43 15.44 -6.63
C SER A 138 11.88 14.21 -7.35
N ASN A 139 11.96 14.17 -8.69
CA ASN A 139 11.50 13.02 -9.45
C ASN A 139 12.28 11.74 -9.08
N ASN A 140 11.57 10.61 -9.00
CA ASN A 140 12.18 9.29 -8.81
C ASN A 140 13.12 8.94 -9.98
N SER A 141 14.20 8.23 -9.66
CA SER A 141 15.05 7.59 -10.68
C SER A 141 15.71 6.32 -10.17
N PHE A 142 16.04 5.39 -11.06
CA PHE A 142 16.80 4.18 -10.70
C PHE A 142 18.17 4.51 -10.08
N THR A 143 18.79 5.62 -10.48
CA THR A 143 20.02 6.12 -9.84
C THR A 143 19.82 6.39 -8.35
N LEU A 144 18.73 7.04 -7.96
CA LEU A 144 18.42 7.37 -6.56
C LEU A 144 18.14 6.11 -5.74
N LEU A 145 17.62 5.06 -6.37
CA LEU A 145 17.33 3.79 -5.72
C LEU A 145 18.50 2.81 -5.74
N HIS A 146 19.65 3.21 -6.28
CA HIS A 146 20.82 2.36 -6.50
C HIS A 146 20.53 1.09 -7.33
N ILE A 147 19.56 1.17 -8.25
CA ILE A 147 19.21 0.09 -9.17
C ILE A 147 19.96 0.26 -10.49
N ASN A 148 20.67 -0.78 -10.90
CA ASN A 148 21.53 -0.80 -12.08
C ASN A 148 20.76 -1.21 -13.35
N VAL A 149 21.28 -0.77 -14.49
CA VAL A 149 20.78 -1.19 -15.81
C VAL A 149 20.99 -2.69 -15.97
N GLY A 150 19.96 -3.38 -16.45
CA GLY A 150 19.93 -4.82 -16.61
C GLY A 150 19.34 -5.57 -15.40
N GLU A 151 19.11 -4.90 -14.27
CA GLU A 151 18.40 -5.52 -13.15
C GLU A 151 16.91 -5.68 -13.42
N GLU A 152 16.28 -6.55 -12.64
CA GLU A 152 14.86 -6.86 -12.73
C GLU A 152 14.07 -6.25 -11.56
N ILE A 153 12.87 -5.79 -11.86
CA ILE A 153 11.84 -5.37 -10.90
C ILE A 153 10.56 -6.16 -11.18
N SER A 154 9.80 -6.48 -10.14
CA SER A 154 8.55 -7.26 -10.25
C SER A 154 7.34 -6.39 -9.97
N PHE A 155 6.20 -6.69 -10.59
CA PHE A 155 4.95 -6.01 -10.31
C PHE A 155 4.40 -6.43 -8.94
N LEU A 156 3.93 -5.45 -8.16
CA LEU A 156 3.49 -5.62 -6.77
C LEU A 156 2.42 -6.70 -6.60
N TYR A 157 1.38 -6.66 -7.44
CA TYR A 157 0.23 -7.54 -7.28
C TYR A 157 0.46 -8.92 -7.89
N ASP A 158 1.38 -9.04 -8.84
CA ASP A 158 1.74 -10.28 -9.52
C ASP A 158 3.25 -10.32 -9.79
N GLU A 159 3.96 -11.04 -8.93
CA GLU A 159 5.43 -11.12 -8.97
C GLU A 159 5.96 -11.92 -10.18
N SER A 160 5.08 -12.60 -10.92
CA SER A 160 5.44 -13.25 -12.18
C SER A 160 5.65 -12.24 -13.32
N ILE A 161 5.13 -11.01 -13.16
CA ILE A 161 5.33 -9.92 -14.10
C ILE A 161 6.65 -9.25 -13.77
N ILE A 162 7.66 -9.50 -14.60
CA ILE A 162 9.02 -9.01 -14.42
C ILE A 162 9.37 -8.02 -15.53
N ALA A 163 9.88 -6.84 -15.15
CA ALA A 163 10.38 -5.83 -16.06
C ALA A 163 11.89 -5.61 -15.86
N ARG A 164 12.62 -5.42 -16.95
CA ARG A 164 14.09 -5.24 -16.95
C ARG A 164 14.44 -3.76 -17.06
N VAL A 165 15.33 -3.26 -16.21
CA VAL A 165 15.75 -1.86 -16.18
C VAL A 165 16.61 -1.54 -17.41
N LEU A 166 16.20 -0.56 -18.21
CA LEU A 166 16.88 -0.17 -19.45
C LEU A 166 17.76 1.07 -19.32
N ASP A 167 17.49 1.94 -18.35
CA ASP A 167 18.29 3.13 -18.11
C ASP A 167 18.40 3.48 -16.63
N ARG A 168 19.17 4.52 -16.32
CA ARG A 168 19.38 5.02 -14.95
C ARG A 168 18.27 5.95 -14.46
N LYS A 169 17.28 6.26 -15.30
CA LYS A 169 16.22 7.21 -15.03
C LYS A 169 14.94 6.46 -14.67
N ASN A 170 14.16 6.04 -15.65
CA ASN A 170 12.82 5.50 -15.44
C ASN A 170 12.36 4.55 -16.54
N GLN A 171 13.26 4.06 -17.40
CA GLN A 171 12.89 3.19 -18.52
C GLN A 171 13.07 1.73 -18.16
N VAL A 172 12.08 0.92 -18.53
CA VAL A 172 12.05 -0.53 -18.36
C VAL A 172 11.63 -1.22 -19.65
N GLU A 173 12.00 -2.48 -19.78
CA GLU A 173 11.57 -3.39 -20.82
C GLU A 173 10.59 -4.40 -20.23
N PHE A 174 9.47 -4.59 -20.91
CA PHE A 174 8.50 -5.61 -20.58
C PHE A 174 7.96 -6.22 -21.87
N GLU A 175 7.98 -7.55 -21.99
CA GLU A 175 7.52 -8.29 -23.18
C GLU A 175 8.16 -7.81 -24.51
N GLY A 176 9.42 -7.35 -24.46
CA GLY A 176 10.17 -6.87 -25.62
C GLY A 176 9.87 -5.43 -26.03
N GLU A 177 9.00 -4.73 -25.30
CA GLU A 177 8.68 -3.33 -25.52
C GLU A 177 9.25 -2.42 -24.42
N ARG A 178 9.58 -1.18 -24.79
CA ARG A 178 10.11 -0.17 -23.86
C ARG A 178 8.97 0.66 -23.27
N TYR A 179 8.99 0.80 -21.95
CA TYR A 179 8.06 1.60 -21.18
C TYR A 179 8.79 2.53 -20.20
N SER A 180 8.13 3.61 -19.80
CA SER A 180 8.48 4.25 -18.51
C SER A 180 7.89 3.43 -17.35
N VAL A 181 8.47 3.49 -16.15
CA VAL A 181 7.92 2.83 -14.94
C VAL A 181 6.43 3.18 -14.74
N THR A 182 6.07 4.46 -14.83
CA THR A 182 4.68 4.90 -14.71
C THR A 182 3.81 4.41 -15.87
N GLY A 183 4.32 4.40 -17.09
CA GLY A 183 3.58 3.89 -18.25
C GLY A 183 3.27 2.41 -18.14
N LEU A 184 4.23 1.60 -17.68
CA LEU A 184 4.03 0.17 -17.47
C LEU A 184 3.05 -0.10 -16.32
N ALA A 185 3.16 0.63 -15.20
CA ALA A 185 2.21 0.52 -14.10
C ALA A 185 0.77 0.83 -14.55
N GLY A 186 0.57 1.94 -15.26
CA GLY A 186 -0.75 2.31 -15.79
C GLY A 186 -1.33 1.23 -16.70
N LYS A 187 -0.53 0.73 -17.66
CA LYS A 187 -0.93 -0.37 -18.56
C LYS A 187 -1.39 -1.61 -17.76
N LEU A 188 -0.59 -2.07 -16.80
CA LEU A 188 -0.90 -3.27 -16.01
C LEU A 188 -2.14 -3.08 -15.13
N LEU A 189 -2.29 -1.91 -14.50
CA LEU A 189 -3.45 -1.59 -13.66
C LEU A 189 -4.76 -1.56 -14.46
N THR A 190 -4.75 -0.96 -15.65
CA THR A 190 -5.92 -1.00 -16.54
C THR A 190 -6.18 -2.41 -17.04
N GLU A 191 -5.22 -3.02 -17.74
CA GLU A 191 -5.43 -4.25 -18.51
C GLU A 191 -5.70 -5.47 -17.63
N ARG A 192 -5.08 -5.56 -16.43
CA ARG A 192 -5.19 -6.72 -15.55
C ARG A 192 -6.04 -6.51 -14.30
N TYR A 193 -6.21 -5.26 -13.86
CA TYR A 193 -6.88 -4.94 -12.59
C TYR A 193 -8.10 -4.02 -12.76
N GLY A 194 -8.46 -3.65 -14.00
CA GLY A 194 -9.72 -2.94 -14.30
C GLY A 194 -9.75 -1.48 -13.85
N TRP A 195 -8.58 -0.85 -13.68
CA TRP A 195 -8.49 0.59 -13.42
C TRP A 195 -8.92 1.39 -14.67
N SER A 196 -9.37 2.63 -14.47
CA SER A 196 -9.71 3.51 -15.59
C SER A 196 -8.46 4.04 -16.29
N ASP A 197 -8.52 4.15 -17.62
CA ASP A 197 -7.42 4.65 -18.47
C ASP A 197 -6.99 6.10 -18.15
N ASN A 198 -7.87 6.89 -17.55
CA ASN A 198 -7.61 8.28 -17.19
C ASN A 198 -6.93 8.44 -15.82
N VAL A 199 -6.61 7.32 -15.14
CA VAL A 199 -6.05 7.38 -13.80
C VAL A 199 -4.54 7.66 -13.87
N HIS A 200 -4.14 8.81 -13.33
CA HIS A 200 -2.74 9.13 -13.10
C HIS A 200 -2.27 8.50 -11.79
N VAL A 201 -1.26 7.64 -11.87
CA VAL A 201 -0.67 6.96 -10.72
C VAL A 201 0.82 7.26 -10.58
N ASN A 202 1.33 7.20 -9.35
CA ASN A 202 2.75 7.06 -9.12
C ASN A 202 3.19 5.61 -9.37
N GLY A 203 3.72 5.33 -10.56
CA GLY A 203 4.11 3.98 -10.98
C GLY A 203 5.13 3.28 -10.08
N TRP A 204 5.97 4.05 -9.39
CA TRP A 204 7.02 3.52 -8.51
C TRP A 204 6.46 2.76 -7.29
N ARG A 205 5.19 2.96 -6.95
CA ARG A 205 4.51 2.21 -5.88
C ARG A 205 4.17 0.78 -6.29
N TYR A 206 4.01 0.52 -7.59
CA TYR A 206 3.50 -0.74 -8.10
C TYR A 206 4.59 -1.71 -8.57
N PHE A 207 5.86 -1.35 -8.40
CA PHE A 207 6.98 -2.24 -8.67
C PHE A 207 7.78 -2.46 -7.39
N THR A 208 8.39 -3.65 -7.30
CA THR A 208 9.23 -4.03 -6.18
C THR A 208 10.60 -4.50 -6.64
N LYS A 209 11.60 -4.28 -5.79
CA LYS A 209 12.95 -4.84 -5.89
C LYS A 209 13.21 -5.59 -4.59
N ASP A 210 13.58 -6.87 -4.68
CA ASP A 210 13.84 -7.75 -3.54
C ASP A 210 12.69 -7.76 -2.51
N GLY A 211 11.46 -7.64 -3.01
CA GLY A 211 10.29 -7.58 -2.15
C GLY A 211 10.21 -6.30 -1.31
N VAL A 212 10.66 -5.16 -1.81
CA VAL A 212 10.38 -3.82 -1.25
C VAL A 212 9.87 -2.95 -2.40
N THR A 213 8.80 -2.17 -2.20
CA THR A 213 8.32 -1.29 -3.28
C THR A 213 9.36 -0.23 -3.61
N LEU A 214 9.44 0.21 -4.87
CA LEU A 214 10.42 1.23 -5.24
C LEU A 214 10.17 2.57 -4.53
N SER A 215 8.92 2.84 -4.16
CA SER A 215 8.57 3.99 -3.32
C SER A 215 9.07 3.84 -1.89
N ASP A 216 8.84 2.70 -1.23
CA ASP A 216 9.34 2.46 0.13
C ASP A 216 10.87 2.42 0.16
N LEU A 217 11.51 1.87 -0.88
CA LEU A 217 12.96 1.84 -1.00
C LEU A 217 13.53 3.26 -0.99
N ARG A 218 12.86 4.20 -1.65
CA ARG A 218 13.23 5.62 -1.59
C ARG A 218 13.07 6.18 -0.19
N ASP A 219 11.94 5.91 0.46
CA ASP A 219 11.67 6.41 1.81
C ASP A 219 12.72 5.93 2.80
N ASN A 220 13.16 4.68 2.68
CA ASN A 220 14.21 4.10 3.52
C ASN A 220 15.57 4.79 3.29
N ILE A 221 15.94 5.06 2.03
CA ILE A 221 17.19 5.75 1.70
C ILE A 221 17.18 7.19 2.25
N GLU A 222 16.09 7.93 2.01
CA GLU A 222 15.97 9.32 2.49
C GLU A 222 15.91 9.40 4.02
N SER A 223 15.33 8.41 4.70
CA SER A 223 15.30 8.36 6.17
C SER A 223 16.69 8.08 6.74
N ALA A 224 17.43 7.13 6.16
CA ALA A 224 18.80 6.83 6.58
C ALA A 224 19.73 8.05 6.41
N ASP A 225 19.65 8.74 5.27
CA ASP A 225 20.44 9.95 5.02
C ASP A 225 20.15 11.06 6.04
N SER A 226 18.92 11.14 6.57
CA SER A 226 18.52 12.16 7.55
C SER A 226 18.94 11.85 8.99
N GLU A 227 19.26 10.59 9.30
CA GLU A 227 19.76 10.17 10.62
C GLU A 227 21.28 10.34 10.76
N ASP A 228 21.99 10.42 9.62
CA ASP A 228 23.44 10.62 9.53
C ASP A 228 23.87 12.11 9.45
N GLU A 229 22.93 13.06 9.43
CA GLU A 229 23.15 14.52 9.49
C GLU A 229 22.98 15.12 10.91
#